data_AF-A0A7W1E822-F1
#
_entry.id   AF-A0A7W1E822-F1
#
_cell.length_a   1.000
_cell.length_b   1.000
_cell.length_c   1.000
_cell.angle_alpha   90.00
_cell.angle_beta   90.00
_cell.angle_gamma   90.00
#
_symmetry.space_group_name_H-M   'P 1'
#
loop_
_entity.id
_entity.type
_entity.pdbx_description
1 polymer ?
#
loop_
_entity_poly.entity_id
_entity_poly.type
_entity_poly.pdbx_seq_one_letter_code
_entity_poly.pdbx_strand_id
1 'polypeptide(L)' 'AIKPGFDADIVIFDPDASFAVDPAKLEHRHPITPYAGRELYGEVFTTFAQGKKVFPA' A
#
# COMPACT_ATOMS: atom_id res chain seq x y z
N ALA A 1 11.91 -6.10 13.10
CA ALA A 1 11.15 -7.29 13.56
C ALA A 1 9.97 -6.80 14.38
N ILE A 2 8.79 -7.41 14.21
CA ILE A 2 7.59 -7.09 14.98
C ILE A 2 7.76 -7.67 16.40
N LYS A 3 7.58 -6.85 17.43
CA LYS A 3 7.88 -7.21 18.82
C LYS A 3 6.95 -6.50 19.82
N PRO A 4 6.72 -7.10 21.01
CA PRO A 4 6.01 -6.43 22.09
C PRO A 4 6.68 -5.11 22.50
N GLY A 5 5.86 -4.10 22.81
CA GLY A 5 6.31 -2.76 23.23
C GLY A 5 6.65 -1.81 22.08
N PHE A 6 6.52 -2.24 20.82
CA PHE A 6 6.70 -1.39 19.63
C PHE A 6 5.34 -0.87 19.14
N ASP A 7 5.36 0.25 18.40
CA ASP A 7 4.18 0.79 17.74
C ASP A 7 3.62 -0.23 16.73
N ALA A 8 2.30 -0.33 16.67
CA ALA A 8 1.59 -1.25 15.80
C ALA A 8 1.47 -0.66 14.38
N ASP A 9 2.62 -0.48 13.73
CA ASP A 9 2.75 -0.05 12.34
C ASP A 9 2.94 -1.26 11.44
N ILE A 10 1.89 -1.65 10.73
CA ILE A 10 1.80 -2.93 10.01
C ILE A 10 1.14 -2.71 8.65
N VAL A 11 1.67 -3.36 7.62
CA VAL A 11 1.02 -3.50 6.31
C VAL A 11 0.58 -4.94 6.11
N ILE A 12 -0.64 -5.12 5.60
CA ILE A 12 -1.10 -6.40 5.10
C ILE A 12 -0.80 -6.41 3.60
N PHE A 13 0.03 -7.36 3.18
CA PHE A 13 0.60 -7.42 1.84
C PHE A 13 0.34 -8.79 1.23
N ASP A 14 -0.24 -8.80 0.04
CA ASP A 14 -0.40 -10.00 -0.78
C ASP A 14 0.79 -10.06 -1.76
N PRO A 15 1.73 -11.01 -1.59
CA PRO A 15 2.90 -11.12 -2.47
C PRO A 15 2.59 -11.72 -3.85
N ASP A 16 1.45 -12.40 -3.99
CA ASP A 16 1.07 -13.12 -5.21
C ASP A 16 0.18 -12.26 -6.13
N ALA A 17 -0.38 -11.17 -5.61
CA ALA A 17 -1.16 -10.21 -6.38
C ALA A 17 -0.31 -9.44 -7.41
N SER A 18 -0.94 -9.00 -8.49
CA SER A 18 -0.36 -8.04 -9.43
C SER A 18 -1.41 -7.02 -9.87
N PHE A 19 -0.96 -5.82 -10.20
CA PHE A 19 -1.83 -4.77 -10.74
C PHE A 19 -1.08 -3.85 -11.69
N ALA A 20 -1.80 -3.36 -12.70
CA ALA A 20 -1.34 -2.26 -13.53
C ALA A 20 -1.53 -0.94 -12.77
N VAL A 21 -0.49 -0.12 -12.71
CA VAL A 21 -0.56 1.19 -12.05
C VAL A 21 -1.50 2.11 -12.83
N ASP A 22 -2.63 2.43 -12.22
CA ASP A 22 -3.58 3.42 -12.71
C ASP A 22 -3.32 4.78 -12.03
N PRO A 23 -2.86 5.81 -12.77
CA PRO A 23 -2.66 7.14 -12.20
C PRO A 23 -3.92 7.69 -11.51
N ALA A 24 -5.13 7.33 -11.96
CA ALA A 24 -6.38 7.82 -11.37
C ALA A 24 -6.61 7.32 -9.94
N LYS A 25 -5.91 6.27 -9.51
CA LYS A 25 -5.95 5.73 -8.14
C LYS A 25 -4.87 6.32 -7.22
N LEU A 26 -4.04 7.23 -7.71
CA LEU A 26 -2.98 7.84 -6.91
C LEU A 26 -3.53 8.94 -6.01
N GLU A 27 -3.19 8.87 -4.72
CA GLU A 27 -3.50 9.89 -3.72
C GLU A 27 -2.61 11.15 -3.81
N HIS A 28 -1.83 11.30 -4.89
CA HIS A 28 -1.02 12.50 -5.15
C HIS A 28 -1.91 13.67 -5.58
N ARG A 29 -1.55 14.91 -5.19
CA ARG A 29 -2.23 16.12 -5.68
C ARG A 29 -2.25 16.22 -7.21
N HIS A 30 -1.16 15.81 -7.86
CA HIS A 30 -1.07 15.68 -9.31
C HIS A 30 -0.81 14.20 -9.63
N PRO A 31 -1.82 13.45 -10.12
CA PRO A 31 -1.72 12.01 -10.35
C PRO A 31 -0.92 11.69 -11.63
N ILE A 32 0.37 12.02 -11.62
CA ILE A 32 1.30 11.78 -12.72
C ILE A 32 2.43 10.93 -12.16
N THR A 33 2.76 9.84 -12.85
CA THR A 33 3.79 8.90 -12.43
C THR A 33 4.45 8.25 -13.65
N PRO A 34 5.77 7.99 -13.63
CA PRO A 34 6.42 7.20 -14.68
C PRO A 34 5.98 5.74 -14.67
N TYR A 35 5.30 5.29 -13.62
CA TYR A 35 4.81 3.92 -13.50
C TYR A 35 3.48 3.69 -14.21
N ALA A 36 2.84 4.72 -14.80
CA ALA A 36 1.53 4.60 -15.42
C ALA A 36 1.47 3.43 -16.42
N GLY A 37 0.52 2.50 -16.22
CA GLY A 37 0.33 1.30 -17.04
C GLY A 37 1.37 0.19 -16.81
N ARG A 38 2.35 0.38 -15.92
CA ARG A 38 3.31 -0.67 -15.56
C ARG A 38 2.64 -1.68 -14.64
N GLU A 39 2.84 -2.96 -14.94
CA GLU A 39 2.48 -4.05 -14.03
C GLU A 39 3.46 -4.12 -12.85
N LEU A 40 2.94 -4.10 -11.63
CA LEU A 40 3.67 -4.33 -10.40
C LEU A 40 3.19 -5.62 -9.74
N TYR A 41 4.07 -6.26 -8.98
CA TYR A 41 3.80 -7.48 -8.24
C TYR A 41 3.89 -7.20 -6.75
N GLY A 42 2.98 -7.80 -6.01
CA GLY A 42 2.76 -7.51 -4.61
C GLY A 42 1.86 -6.30 -4.40
N GLU A 43 0.77 -6.48 -3.67
CA GLU A 43 -0.20 -5.42 -3.38
C GLU A 43 -0.39 -5.22 -1.88
N VAL A 44 -0.41 -3.95 -1.44
CA VAL A 44 -0.76 -3.61 -0.06
C VAL A 44 -2.28 -3.58 0.05
N PHE A 45 -2.85 -4.54 0.78
CA PHE A 45 -4.28 -4.62 1.02
C PHE A 45 -4.76 -3.60 2.04
N THR A 46 -4.00 -3.37 3.12
CA THR A 46 -4.35 -2.35 4.13
C THR A 46 -3.15 -1.95 4.97
N THR A 47 -3.23 -0.76 5.57
CA THR A 47 -2.18 -0.21 6.45
C THR A 47 -2.75 0.16 7.81
N PHE A 48 -2.05 -0.27 8.86
CA PHE A 48 -2.26 0.15 10.24
C PHE A 48 -1.10 1.04 10.68
N ALA A 49 -1.42 2.17 11.29
CA ALA A 49 -0.46 3.05 11.94
C ALA A 49 -0.87 3.25 13.40
N GLN A 50 0.04 2.99 14.34
CA GLN A 50 -0.21 3.02 15.79
C GLN A 50 -1.46 2.23 16.19
N GLY A 51 -1.68 1.09 15.53
CA GLY A 51 -2.82 0.20 15.78
C GLY A 51 -4.15 0.66 15.15
N LYS A 52 -4.16 1.78 14.43
CA LYS A 52 -5.36 2.29 13.74
C LYS A 52 -5.28 1.94 12.26
N LYS A 53 -6.37 1.44 11.69
CA LYS A 53 -6.50 1.25 10.24
C LYS A 53 -6.54 2.64 9.58
N VAL A 54 -5.53 2.98 8.79
CA VAL A 54 -5.38 4.30 8.15
C VAL A 54 -5.55 4.25 6.64
N PHE A 55 -5.37 3.08 6.01
CA PHE A 55 -5.62 2.88 4.59
C PHE A 55 -6.55 1.68 4.39
N PRO A 56 -7.73 1.85 3.78
CA PRO A 56 -8.67 0.76 3.54
C PRO A 56 -8.22 -0.16 2.39
N ALA A 57 -8.88 -1.31 2.30
CA ALA A 57 -8.83 -2.19 1.14
C ALA A 57 -9.98 -1.82 0.19
#